data_AF-A0A2T7C793-F1
#
_entry.id   AF-A0A2T7C793-F1
#
_cell.length_a   1.000
_cell.length_b   1.000
_cell.length_c   1.000
_cell.angle_alpha   90.00
_cell.angle_beta   90.00
_cell.angle_gamma   90.00
#
_symmetry.space_group_name_H-M   'P 1'
#
loop_
_entity.id
_entity.type
_entity.pdbx_description
1 polymer ?
#
loop_
_entity_poly.entity_id
_entity_poly.type
_entity_poly.pdbx_seq_one_letter_code
_entity_poly.pdbx_strand_id
1 'polypeptide(L)'
;MAERANLVFHNKEIDGTAMKRLISRLIDHFGMGYTSHILDQIKTLGFHQATTTSISLGIEDLLTIPSKGWLVQDAEQQSFLLEKHYYYGAVHAVEKLRQSVEIWYATSEYLKQEMNSNFRITDPSNPVYLMSFSGARGNASQVHQLVGMRGLMADPQGQMIDLPIQSNLREGLSLTEYRISCYGARKGVVDTAVRTADAGYLTRRLVEVVQHIIVRRRDCGTIRGISVSPQNGMTEKLFVQTLIGRVLADDIYIGSRCIAARNQDIGIGLVNRFITAFRAQPLEWLIISCMKFLRPH
;
A
#
# COMPACT_ATOMS: atom_id res chain seq x y z
N MET A 1 -35.82 -15.60 11.46
CA MET A 1 -34.86 -16.27 12.36
C MET A 1 -33.52 -15.58 12.18
N ALA A 2 -33.13 -14.78 13.17
CA ALA A 2 -31.93 -13.96 13.15
C ALA A 2 -30.68 -14.83 13.32
N GLU A 3 -29.86 -14.95 12.28
CA GLU A 3 -28.53 -15.52 12.43
C GLU A 3 -27.62 -14.53 13.18
N ARG A 4 -27.17 -14.98 14.35
CA ARG A 4 -25.91 -14.65 15.03
C ARG A 4 -25.74 -13.21 15.53
N ALA A 5 -26.27 -12.98 16.72
CA ALA A 5 -25.62 -12.14 17.72
C ALA A 5 -24.32 -12.80 18.24
N ASN A 6 -23.32 -12.99 17.38
CA ASN A 6 -21.94 -13.03 17.87
C ASN A 6 -21.55 -11.57 18.10
N LEU A 7 -21.95 -11.05 19.26
CA LEU A 7 -21.57 -9.73 19.74
C LEU A 7 -20.04 -9.59 19.64
N VAL A 8 -19.60 -8.89 18.60
CA VAL A 8 -18.65 -7.75 18.55
C VAL A 8 -17.42 -7.80 19.48
N PHE A 9 -16.99 -8.96 19.94
CA PHE A 9 -15.76 -9.10 20.71
C PHE A 9 -14.57 -9.27 19.77
N HIS A 10 -13.76 -8.22 19.66
CA HIS A 10 -12.55 -8.21 18.87
C HIS A 10 -11.34 -8.53 19.74
N ASN A 11 -11.03 -9.82 19.90
CA ASN A 11 -9.86 -10.28 20.67
C ASN A 11 -8.60 -10.38 19.81
N LYS A 12 -8.24 -9.27 19.17
CA LYS A 12 -7.00 -9.17 18.37
C LYS A 12 -6.42 -7.77 18.55
N GLU A 13 -5.11 -7.67 18.45
CA GLU A 13 -4.43 -6.39 18.33
C GLU A 13 -5.05 -5.58 17.19
N ILE A 14 -5.35 -4.32 17.46
CA ILE A 14 -6.00 -3.42 16.52
C ILE A 14 -4.93 -2.52 15.92
N ASP A 15 -4.45 -2.89 14.73
CA ASP A 15 -3.62 -2.04 13.88
C ASP A 15 -4.49 -1.09 13.04
N GLY A 16 -3.87 -0.14 12.34
CA GLY A 16 -4.57 0.79 11.47
C GLY A 16 -5.41 0.10 10.38
N THR A 17 -5.02 -1.10 9.94
CA THR A 17 -5.80 -1.86 8.95
C THR A 17 -6.99 -2.59 9.58
N ALA A 18 -6.83 -3.19 10.76
CA ALA A 18 -7.93 -3.78 11.52
C ALA A 18 -8.94 -2.72 11.93
N MET A 19 -8.49 -1.52 12.32
CA MET A 19 -9.38 -0.41 12.64
C MET A 19 -10.27 -0.05 11.45
N LYS A 20 -9.71 0.09 10.24
CA LYS A 20 -10.52 0.32 9.02
C LYS A 20 -11.57 -0.77 8.80
N ARG A 21 -11.20 -2.04 9.00
CA ARG A 21 -12.13 -3.18 8.88
C ARG A 21 -13.22 -3.16 9.95
N LEU A 22 -12.89 -2.77 11.18
CA LEU A 22 -13.84 -2.57 12.26
C LEU A 22 -14.86 -1.49 11.88
N ILE A 23 -14.39 -0.34 11.40
CA ILE A 23 -15.23 0.77 10.97
C ILE A 23 -16.18 0.32 9.86
N SER A 24 -15.69 -0.36 8.82
CA SER A 24 -16.55 -0.89 7.75
C SER A 24 -17.64 -1.80 8.29
N ARG A 25 -17.32 -2.72 9.21
CA ARG A 25 -18.33 -3.62 9.82
C ARG A 25 -19.36 -2.86 10.66
N LEU A 26 -18.94 -1.82 11.38
CA LEU A 26 -19.86 -0.99 12.15
C LEU A 26 -20.83 -0.24 11.22
N ILE A 27 -20.32 0.31 10.11
CA ILE A 27 -21.15 0.98 9.09
C ILE A 27 -22.16 -0.02 8.51
N ASP A 28 -21.73 -1.22 8.15
CA ASP A 28 -22.59 -2.25 7.55
C ASP A 28 -23.70 -2.72 8.51
N HIS A 29 -23.43 -2.77 9.82
CA HIS A 29 -24.37 -3.32 10.80
C HIS A 29 -25.26 -2.26 11.47
N PHE A 30 -24.69 -1.10 11.83
CA PHE A 30 -25.38 -0.06 12.59
C PHE A 30 -25.69 1.21 11.78
N GLY A 31 -25.19 1.31 10.55
CA GLY A 31 -25.33 2.49 9.71
C GLY A 31 -24.40 3.64 10.10
N MET A 32 -24.36 4.70 9.26
CA MET A 32 -23.39 5.79 9.40
C MET A 32 -23.57 6.62 10.67
N GLY A 33 -24.81 6.97 11.03
CA GLY A 33 -25.09 7.88 12.16
C GLY A 33 -24.72 7.28 13.52
N TYR A 34 -25.08 6.02 13.78
CA TYR A 34 -24.70 5.38 15.04
C TYR A 34 -23.20 5.10 15.08
N THR A 35 -22.60 4.72 13.94
CA THR A 35 -21.15 4.50 13.85
C THR A 35 -20.38 5.77 14.20
N SER A 36 -20.80 6.97 13.78
CA SER A 36 -20.08 8.20 14.14
C SER A 36 -20.01 8.44 15.65
N HIS A 37 -21.08 8.12 16.39
CA HIS A 37 -21.06 8.22 17.86
C HIS A 37 -20.09 7.22 18.50
N ILE A 38 -20.05 5.97 18.00
CA ILE A 38 -19.08 4.97 18.46
C ILE A 38 -17.64 5.43 18.17
N LEU A 39 -17.38 6.00 16.98
CA LEU A 39 -16.04 6.46 16.62
C LEU A 39 -15.56 7.60 17.53
N ASP A 40 -16.46 8.47 17.98
CA ASP A 40 -16.11 9.54 18.92
C ASP A 40 -15.70 8.99 20.30
N GLN A 41 -16.38 7.93 20.76
CA GLN A 41 -16.00 7.20 21.97
C GLN A 41 -14.66 6.48 21.82
N ILE A 42 -14.42 5.80 20.70
CA ILE A 42 -13.15 5.13 20.39
C ILE A 42 -12.00 6.16 20.34
N LYS A 43 -12.24 7.33 19.73
CA LYS A 43 -11.28 8.43 19.67
C LYS A 43 -10.91 8.92 21.07
N THR A 44 -11.91 9.17 21.92
CA THR A 44 -11.69 9.67 23.28
C THR A 44 -10.94 8.64 24.14
N LEU A 45 -11.34 7.37 24.05
CA LEU A 45 -10.64 6.26 24.72
C LEU A 45 -9.19 6.14 24.20
N GLY A 46 -8.98 6.21 22.89
CA GLY A 46 -7.67 6.13 22.26
C GLY A 46 -6.74 7.25 22.72
N PHE A 47 -7.22 8.49 22.77
CA PHE A 47 -6.44 9.61 23.30
C PHE A 47 -6.11 9.45 24.77
N HIS A 48 -7.09 9.04 25.59
CA HIS A 48 -6.85 8.78 27.01
C HIS A 48 -5.78 7.70 27.20
N GLN A 49 -5.88 6.57 26.49
CA GLN A 49 -4.91 5.49 26.61
C GLN A 49 -3.53 5.84 26.02
N ALA A 50 -3.47 6.65 24.97
CA ALA A 50 -2.22 7.17 24.44
C ALA A 50 -1.50 8.07 25.46
N THR A 51 -2.26 8.89 26.20
CA THR A 51 -1.69 9.72 27.27
C THR A 51 -1.24 8.89 28.47
N THR A 52 -2.04 7.92 28.94
CA THR A 52 -1.67 7.08 30.10
C THR A 52 -0.46 6.19 29.81
N THR A 53 -0.36 5.65 28.60
CA THR A 53 0.80 4.84 28.18
C THR A 53 2.07 5.67 28.06
N SER A 54 1.96 6.99 27.83
CA SER A 54 3.09 7.94 27.85
C SER A 54 4.29 7.47 27.02
N ILE A 55 4.02 6.93 25.83
CA ILE A 55 5.06 6.43 24.93
C ILE A 55 5.93 7.62 24.48
N SER A 56 7.22 7.54 24.79
CA SER A 56 8.25 8.49 24.37
C SER A 56 9.24 7.81 23.44
N LEU A 57 10.04 8.59 22.72
CA LEU A 57 11.10 8.09 21.85
C LEU A 57 12.43 8.71 22.24
N GLY A 58 13.35 7.87 22.71
CA GLY A 58 14.74 8.19 22.99
C GLY A 58 15.70 7.69 21.92
N ILE A 59 16.97 8.11 22.02
CA ILE A 59 18.05 7.61 21.17
C ILE A 59 18.35 6.13 21.50
N GLU A 60 18.16 5.72 22.75
CA GLU A 60 18.40 4.35 23.21
C GLU A 60 17.46 3.35 22.55
N ASP A 61 16.21 3.74 22.28
CA ASP A 61 15.19 2.91 21.63
C ASP A 61 15.54 2.52 20.19
N LEU A 62 16.47 3.23 19.54
CA LEU A 62 16.90 2.99 18.16
C LEU A 62 17.89 1.82 18.07
N LEU A 63 17.53 0.64 18.56
CA LEU A 63 18.43 -0.51 18.69
C LEU A 63 19.07 -0.89 17.35
N THR A 64 20.41 -0.84 17.30
CA THR A 64 21.19 -1.27 16.13
C THR A 64 21.22 -2.79 16.03
N ILE A 65 21.14 -3.29 14.81
CA ILE A 65 21.10 -4.74 14.55
C ILE A 65 22.53 -5.31 14.68
N PRO A 66 22.76 -6.34 15.50
CA PRO A 66 24.10 -6.89 15.70
C PRO A 66 24.69 -7.50 14.41
N SER A 67 23.85 -7.96 13.48
CA SER A 67 24.28 -8.51 12.20
C SER A 67 24.81 -7.47 11.20
N LYS A 68 24.58 -6.17 11.45
CA LYS A 68 24.99 -5.10 10.53
C LYS A 68 26.47 -5.15 10.19
N GLY A 69 27.33 -5.28 11.20
CA GLY A 69 28.78 -5.18 11.01
C GLY A 69 29.33 -6.21 10.02
N TRP A 70 28.95 -7.48 10.18
CA TRP A 70 29.45 -8.54 9.31
C TRP A 70 28.82 -8.50 7.91
N LEU A 71 27.54 -8.11 7.79
CA LEU A 71 26.85 -7.98 6.50
C LEU A 71 27.47 -6.87 5.63
N VAL A 72 27.81 -5.75 6.24
CA VAL A 72 28.50 -4.65 5.54
C VAL A 72 29.89 -5.10 5.11
N GLN A 73 30.64 -5.78 5.98
CA GLN A 73 31.97 -6.31 5.64
C GLN A 73 31.94 -7.32 4.50
N ASP A 74 30.95 -8.22 4.48
CA ASP A 74 30.77 -9.17 3.38
C ASP A 74 30.49 -8.45 2.05
N ALA A 75 29.59 -7.45 2.07
CA ALA A 75 29.29 -6.64 0.89
C ALA A 75 30.50 -5.83 0.39
N GLU A 76 31.31 -5.29 1.30
CA GLU A 76 32.57 -4.61 0.97
C GLU A 76 33.58 -5.56 0.33
N GLN A 77 33.72 -6.78 0.87
CA GLN A 77 34.60 -7.79 0.31
C GLN A 77 34.18 -8.20 -1.11
N GLN A 78 32.87 -8.40 -1.33
CA GLN A 78 32.35 -8.68 -2.67
C GLN A 78 32.58 -7.52 -3.64
N SER A 79 32.37 -6.28 -3.18
CA SER A 79 32.64 -5.07 -3.96
C SER A 79 34.12 -4.94 -4.33
N PHE A 80 35.03 -5.30 -3.42
CA PHE A 80 36.47 -5.31 -3.66
C PHE A 80 36.87 -6.36 -4.72
N LEU A 81 36.28 -7.56 -4.66
CA LEU A 81 36.51 -8.59 -5.68
C LEU A 81 36.02 -8.14 -7.06
N LEU A 82 34.85 -7.50 -7.13
CA LEU A 82 34.32 -6.90 -8.36
C LEU A 82 35.27 -5.85 -8.93
N GLU A 83 35.84 -5.00 -8.07
CA GLU A 83 36.82 -4.02 -8.50
C GLU A 83 38.07 -4.68 -9.09
N LYS A 84 38.56 -5.75 -8.46
CA LYS A 84 39.69 -6.54 -8.97
C LYS A 84 39.39 -7.17 -10.33
N HIS A 85 38.20 -7.74 -10.52
CA HIS A 85 37.77 -8.29 -11.80
C HIS A 85 37.67 -7.24 -12.91
N TYR A 86 37.24 -6.03 -12.56
CA TYR A 86 37.24 -4.89 -13.46
C TYR A 86 38.68 -4.49 -13.86
N TYR A 87 39.61 -4.40 -12.91
CA TYR A 87 41.02 -4.10 -13.21
C TYR A 87 41.70 -5.15 -14.10
N TYR A 88 41.29 -6.41 -14.01
CA TYR A 88 41.78 -7.49 -14.88
C TYR A 88 41.09 -7.55 -16.26
N GLY A 89 40.14 -6.65 -16.53
CA GLY A 89 39.41 -6.61 -17.80
C GLY A 89 38.40 -7.74 -17.98
N ALA A 90 38.03 -8.45 -16.91
CA ALA A 90 37.06 -9.54 -16.95
C ALA A 90 35.60 -9.05 -16.97
N VAL A 91 35.34 -7.82 -16.48
CA VAL A 91 34.00 -7.24 -16.34
C VAL A 91 33.98 -5.83 -16.93
N HIS A 92 32.90 -5.50 -17.64
CA HIS A 92 32.70 -4.16 -18.20
C HIS A 92 32.18 -3.16 -17.15
N ALA A 93 32.43 -1.86 -17.33
CA ALA A 93 32.06 -0.83 -16.35
C ALA A 93 30.55 -0.81 -16.01
N VAL A 94 29.68 -0.99 -17.00
CA VAL A 94 28.22 -1.04 -16.80
C VAL A 94 27.81 -2.28 -15.99
N GLU A 95 28.45 -3.41 -16.23
CA GLU A 95 28.16 -4.66 -15.53
C GLU A 95 28.66 -4.61 -14.08
N LYS A 96 29.83 -4.01 -13.85
CA LYS A 96 30.34 -3.69 -12.51
C LYS A 96 29.32 -2.87 -11.72
N LEU A 97 28.82 -1.77 -12.29
CA LEU A 97 27.85 -0.90 -11.62
C LEU A 97 26.56 -1.65 -11.30
N ARG A 98 26.04 -2.44 -12.24
CA ARG A 98 24.83 -3.26 -12.00
C ARG A 98 25.04 -4.24 -10.85
N GLN A 99 26.13 -5.00 -10.86
CA GLN A 99 26.43 -5.99 -9.83
C GLN A 99 26.66 -5.36 -8.45
N SER A 100 27.36 -4.22 -8.40
CA SER A 100 27.52 -3.44 -7.16
C SER A 100 26.17 -2.99 -6.60
N VAL A 101 25.30 -2.44 -7.44
CA VAL A 101 23.94 -2.02 -7.04
C VAL A 101 23.13 -3.21 -6.52
N GLU A 102 23.18 -4.36 -7.19
CA GLU A 102 22.47 -5.57 -6.76
C GLU A 102 22.95 -6.09 -5.40
N ILE A 103 24.27 -6.12 -5.15
CA ILE A 103 24.84 -6.54 -3.87
C ILE A 103 24.36 -5.61 -2.74
N TRP A 104 24.54 -4.31 -2.89
CA TRP A 104 24.16 -3.35 -1.85
C TRP A 104 22.64 -3.30 -1.64
N TYR A 105 21.85 -3.47 -2.70
CA TYR A 105 20.40 -3.57 -2.58
C TYR A 105 19.98 -4.84 -1.82
N ALA A 106 20.57 -5.99 -2.14
CA ALA A 106 20.29 -7.26 -1.47
C ALA A 106 20.65 -7.18 0.02
N THR A 107 21.82 -6.65 0.36
CA THR A 107 22.25 -6.45 1.76
C THR A 107 21.31 -5.50 2.50
N SER A 108 20.84 -4.42 1.85
CA SER A 108 19.89 -3.49 2.44
C SER A 108 18.56 -4.15 2.79
N GLU A 109 18.00 -4.93 1.85
CA GLU A 109 16.72 -5.58 2.06
C GLU A 109 16.83 -6.74 3.07
N TYR A 110 17.96 -7.45 3.11
CA TYR A 110 18.21 -8.44 4.14
C TYR A 110 18.26 -7.81 5.54
N LEU A 111 19.01 -6.71 5.71
CA LEU A 111 19.06 -5.96 6.97
C LEU A 111 17.67 -5.49 7.42
N LYS A 112 16.86 -5.00 6.49
CA LYS A 112 15.48 -4.56 6.77
C LYS A 112 14.59 -5.70 7.22
N GLN A 113 14.76 -6.91 6.69
CA GLN A 113 14.02 -8.10 7.11
C GLN A 113 14.46 -8.56 8.51
N GLU A 114 15.76 -8.64 8.74
CA GLU A 114 16.35 -8.98 10.05
C GLU A 114 15.91 -7.99 11.13
N MET A 115 15.88 -6.69 10.82
CA MET A 115 15.39 -5.64 11.71
C MET A 115 13.98 -5.94 12.23
N ASN A 116 13.07 -6.27 11.31
CA ASN A 116 11.67 -6.53 11.66
C ASN A 116 11.53 -7.77 12.54
N SER A 117 12.35 -8.79 12.31
CA SER A 117 12.38 -10.00 13.15
C SER A 117 12.99 -9.71 14.52
N ASN A 118 14.07 -8.92 14.58
CA ASN A 118 14.78 -8.59 15.81
C ASN A 118 13.90 -7.82 16.80
N PHE A 119 13.18 -6.79 16.35
CA PHE A 119 12.26 -6.05 17.24
C PHE A 119 11.19 -6.95 17.88
N ARG A 120 10.71 -7.98 17.15
CA ARG A 120 9.70 -8.93 17.68
C ARG A 120 10.26 -9.86 18.75
N ILE A 121 11.56 -10.15 18.71
CA ILE A 121 12.21 -11.11 19.61
C ILE A 121 12.77 -10.39 20.84
N THR A 122 13.41 -9.23 20.64
CA THR A 122 14.14 -8.54 21.72
C THR A 122 13.23 -7.70 22.60
N ASP A 123 12.41 -6.83 22.01
CA ASP A 123 11.55 -5.92 22.77
C ASP A 123 10.28 -5.54 21.98
N PRO A 124 9.19 -6.32 22.14
CA PRO A 124 7.90 -6.03 21.52
C PRO A 124 7.27 -4.71 22.00
N SER A 125 7.72 -4.16 23.12
CA SER A 125 7.22 -2.91 23.69
C SER A 125 8.00 -1.67 23.25
N ASN A 126 9.01 -1.85 22.39
CA ASN A 126 9.81 -0.75 21.88
C ASN A 126 8.93 0.31 21.19
N PRO A 127 9.04 1.60 21.55
CA PRO A 127 8.24 2.68 20.97
C PRO A 127 8.29 2.76 19.43
N VAL A 128 9.48 2.56 18.84
CA VAL A 128 9.69 2.59 17.37
C VAL A 128 8.93 1.46 16.71
N TYR A 129 8.99 0.26 17.30
CA TYR A 129 8.26 -0.90 16.82
C TYR A 129 6.75 -0.67 16.92
N LEU A 130 6.26 -0.24 18.08
CA LEU A 130 4.84 0.05 18.29
C LEU A 130 4.31 1.08 17.28
N MET A 131 5.01 2.18 17.04
CA MET A 131 4.58 3.23 16.11
C MET A 131 4.53 2.75 14.65
N SER A 132 5.56 2.04 14.19
CA SER A 132 5.67 1.60 12.79
C SER A 132 4.74 0.42 12.48
N PHE A 133 4.63 -0.57 13.37
CA PHE A 133 3.86 -1.79 13.11
C PHE A 133 2.37 -1.63 13.41
N SER A 134 1.97 -0.76 14.34
CA SER A 134 0.56 -0.39 14.51
C SER A 134 0.02 0.40 13.30
N GLY A 135 0.90 0.94 12.46
CA GLY A 135 0.54 1.83 11.36
C GLY A 135 0.14 3.23 11.82
N ALA A 136 0.46 3.60 13.07
CA ALA A 136 0.19 4.94 13.59
C ALA A 136 1.09 5.99 12.92
N ARG A 137 2.41 5.74 12.86
CA ARG A 137 3.39 6.60 12.20
C ARG A 137 4.70 5.86 12.00
N GLY A 138 5.32 6.05 10.84
CA GLY A 138 6.54 5.34 10.51
C GLY A 138 6.27 4.17 9.56
N ASN A 139 7.18 3.96 8.63
CA ASN A 139 7.24 2.76 7.80
C ASN A 139 8.49 1.98 8.20
N ALA A 140 8.49 0.65 8.07
CA ALA A 140 9.69 -0.18 8.23
C ALA A 140 10.89 0.36 7.43
N SER A 141 10.65 0.95 6.24
CA SER A 141 11.72 1.57 5.46
C SER A 141 12.30 2.85 6.11
N GLN A 142 11.49 3.60 6.86
CA GLN A 142 11.96 4.78 7.62
C GLN A 142 12.72 4.34 8.88
N VAL A 143 12.25 3.28 9.55
CA VAL A 143 12.97 2.68 10.69
C VAL A 143 14.32 2.13 10.23
N HIS A 144 14.37 1.46 9.08
CA HIS A 144 15.61 0.96 8.47
C HIS A 144 16.66 2.07 8.26
N GLN A 145 16.24 3.28 7.89
CA GLN A 145 17.16 4.42 7.76
C GLN A 145 17.70 4.95 9.10
N LEU A 146 17.00 4.68 10.22
CA LEU A 146 17.43 5.10 11.55
C LEU A 146 18.45 4.12 12.16
N VAL A 147 18.25 2.80 11.97
CA VAL A 147 19.00 1.74 12.69
C VAL A 147 19.70 0.70 11.81
N GLY A 148 19.35 0.63 10.53
CA GLY A 148 19.86 -0.37 9.57
C GLY A 148 21.02 0.16 8.74
N MET A 149 20.74 0.61 7.53
CA MET A 149 21.63 1.38 6.66
C MET A 149 20.80 2.30 5.77
N ARG A 150 21.33 3.46 5.38
CA ARG A 150 20.58 4.37 4.48
C ARG A 150 20.54 3.85 3.05
N GLY A 151 21.58 3.12 2.63
CA GLY A 151 21.63 2.40 1.37
C GLY A 151 22.06 3.25 0.18
N LEU A 152 21.68 2.83 -1.03
CA LEU A 152 22.06 3.49 -2.26
C LEU A 152 21.22 4.75 -2.54
N MET A 153 21.83 5.71 -3.22
CA MET A 153 21.19 6.97 -3.63
C MET A 153 21.36 7.18 -5.13
N ALA A 154 20.42 7.94 -5.71
CA ALA A 154 20.49 8.36 -7.09
C ALA A 154 21.02 9.80 -7.21
N ASP A 155 21.78 10.03 -8.27
CA ASP A 155 22.21 11.36 -8.70
C ASP A 155 21.01 12.20 -9.21
N PRO A 156 21.09 13.54 -9.35
CA PRO A 156 19.99 14.34 -9.90
C PRO A 156 19.53 13.86 -11.28
N GLN A 157 20.40 13.25 -12.06
CA GLN A 157 20.08 12.64 -13.36
C GLN A 157 19.28 11.34 -13.25
N GLY A 158 19.17 10.75 -12.06
CA GLY A 158 18.47 9.49 -11.80
C GLY A 158 19.34 8.23 -11.94
N GLN A 159 20.64 8.38 -12.17
CA GLN A 159 21.58 7.26 -12.18
C GLN A 159 21.95 6.88 -10.75
N MET A 160 22.07 5.58 -10.47
CA MET A 160 22.48 5.09 -9.15
C MET A 160 23.96 5.38 -8.93
N ILE A 161 24.30 5.89 -7.75
CA ILE A 161 25.67 6.16 -7.35
C ILE A 161 26.26 4.88 -6.77
N ASP A 162 27.45 4.49 -7.24
CA ASP A 162 28.17 3.25 -6.86
C ASP A 162 28.62 3.26 -5.38
N LEU A 163 28.58 4.42 -4.72
CA LEU A 163 28.96 4.58 -3.32
C LEU A 163 27.72 4.53 -2.40
N PRO A 164 27.51 3.43 -1.65
CA PRO A 164 26.40 3.32 -0.71
C PRO A 164 26.64 4.16 0.55
N ILE A 165 25.55 4.54 1.23
CA ILE A 165 25.60 5.13 2.56
C ILE A 165 25.41 3.99 3.57
N GLN A 166 26.52 3.57 4.18
CA GLN A 166 26.56 2.47 5.14
C GLN A 166 26.11 2.92 6.54
N SER A 167 26.35 4.19 6.87
CA SER A 167 26.01 4.76 8.16
C SER A 167 24.53 5.07 8.31
N ASN A 168 24.11 5.14 9.58
CA ASN A 168 22.73 5.37 9.98
C ASN A 168 22.51 6.77 10.51
N LEU A 169 21.25 7.20 10.61
CA LEU A 169 20.94 8.46 11.26
C LEU A 169 21.25 8.45 12.77
N ARG A 170 21.24 7.27 13.43
CA ARG A 170 21.74 7.13 14.82
C ARG A 170 23.26 7.29 14.93
N GLU A 171 24.00 6.77 13.96
CA GLU A 171 25.48 6.77 13.96
C GLU A 171 26.05 8.11 13.48
N GLY A 172 25.28 8.85 12.67
CA GLY A 172 25.71 10.06 11.97
C GLY A 172 26.18 9.75 10.55
N LEU A 173 26.21 10.78 9.70
CA LEU A 173 26.66 10.67 8.31
C LEU A 173 27.97 11.44 8.14
N SER A 174 28.91 10.88 7.38
CA SER A 174 30.09 11.60 6.94
C SER A 174 29.73 12.75 5.99
N LEU A 175 30.67 13.69 5.77
CA LEU A 175 30.46 14.82 4.84
C LEU A 175 30.08 14.35 3.42
N THR A 176 30.72 13.27 2.95
CA THR A 176 30.49 12.70 1.62
C THR A 176 29.11 12.06 1.54
N GLU A 177 28.75 11.21 2.51
CA GLU A 177 27.44 10.56 2.56
C GLU A 177 26.30 11.58 2.70
N TYR A 178 26.51 12.62 3.52
CA TYR A 178 25.53 13.70 3.67
C TYR A 178 25.31 14.44 2.35
N ARG A 179 26.38 14.82 1.64
CA ARG A 179 26.27 15.47 0.32
C ARG A 179 25.56 14.59 -0.71
N ILE A 180 25.86 13.30 -0.76
CA ILE A 180 25.18 12.35 -1.65
C ILE A 180 23.68 12.28 -1.33
N SER A 181 23.35 12.19 -0.05
CA SER A 181 21.96 12.18 0.42
C SER A 181 21.19 13.46 0.05
N CYS A 182 21.86 14.62 -0.01
CA CYS A 182 21.22 15.89 -0.39
C CYS A 182 20.70 15.90 -1.83
N TYR A 183 21.35 15.19 -2.78
CA TYR A 183 20.88 15.14 -4.17
C TYR A 183 19.50 14.50 -4.27
N GLY A 184 19.34 13.33 -3.66
CA GLY A 184 18.06 12.61 -3.61
C GLY A 184 16.98 13.42 -2.89
N ALA A 185 17.31 14.03 -1.74
CA ALA A 185 16.37 14.85 -0.99
C ALA A 185 15.89 16.07 -1.77
N ARG A 186 16.80 16.81 -2.41
CA ARG A 186 16.47 17.99 -3.20
C ARG A 186 15.61 17.62 -4.40
N LYS A 187 15.97 16.56 -5.13
CA LYS A 187 15.18 16.05 -6.26
C LYS A 187 13.78 15.65 -5.80
N GLY A 188 13.65 14.94 -4.69
CA GLY A 188 12.34 14.55 -4.14
C GLY A 188 11.45 15.74 -3.81
N VAL A 189 11.99 16.80 -3.21
CA VAL A 189 11.23 18.03 -2.91
C VAL A 189 10.79 18.74 -4.20
N VAL A 190 11.71 18.88 -5.17
CA VAL A 190 11.42 19.53 -6.46
C VAL A 190 10.39 18.73 -7.26
N ASP A 191 10.57 17.41 -7.39
CA ASP A 191 9.64 16.54 -8.09
C ASP A 191 8.25 16.55 -7.44
N THR A 192 8.18 16.62 -6.11
CA THR A 192 6.89 16.76 -5.41
C THR A 192 6.22 18.07 -5.76
N ALA A 193 6.96 19.19 -5.78
CA ALA A 193 6.40 20.49 -6.15
C ALA A 193 5.88 20.51 -7.60
N VAL A 194 6.65 19.96 -8.55
CA VAL A 194 6.26 19.86 -9.97
C VAL A 194 5.04 18.96 -10.13
N ARG A 195 5.07 17.74 -9.56
CA ARG A 195 3.94 16.80 -9.62
C ARG A 195 2.68 17.33 -8.97
N THR A 196 2.79 18.20 -7.96
CA THR A 196 1.63 18.85 -7.36
C THR A 196 0.92 19.75 -8.37
N ALA A 197 1.68 20.51 -9.16
CA ALA A 197 1.12 21.35 -10.22
C ALA A 197 0.46 20.50 -11.32
N ASP A 198 1.12 19.43 -11.77
CA ASP A 198 0.59 18.54 -12.81
C ASP A 198 -0.71 17.84 -12.38
N ALA A 199 -0.78 17.37 -11.13
CA ALA A 199 -1.98 16.77 -10.57
C ALA A 199 -3.15 17.77 -10.51
N GLY A 200 -2.88 19.02 -10.12
CA GLY A 200 -3.87 20.09 -10.13
C GLY A 200 -4.36 20.43 -11.55
N TYR A 201 -3.44 20.47 -12.52
CA TYR A 201 -3.78 20.69 -13.91
C TYR A 201 -4.62 19.55 -14.49
N LEU A 202 -4.25 18.30 -14.22
CA LEU A 202 -4.99 17.12 -14.66
C LEU A 202 -6.41 17.10 -14.07
N THR A 203 -6.56 17.34 -12.77
CA THR A 203 -7.89 17.39 -12.13
C THR A 203 -8.75 18.49 -12.71
N ARG A 204 -8.18 19.68 -12.97
CA ARG A 204 -8.89 20.75 -13.68
C ARG A 204 -9.41 20.31 -15.05
N ARG A 205 -8.55 19.72 -15.89
CA ARG A 205 -8.96 19.25 -17.23
C ARG A 205 -10.03 18.16 -17.17
N LEU A 206 -9.90 17.23 -16.23
CA LEU A 206 -10.91 16.19 -16.02
C LEU A 206 -12.26 16.79 -15.63
N VAL A 207 -12.27 17.77 -14.73
CA VAL A 207 -13.48 18.49 -14.33
C VAL A 207 -14.08 19.27 -15.50
N GLU A 208 -13.28 19.97 -16.30
CA GLU A 208 -13.75 20.71 -17.48
C GLU A 208 -14.46 19.79 -18.50
N VAL A 209 -14.01 18.54 -18.67
CA VAL A 209 -14.65 17.56 -19.55
C VAL A 209 -15.93 16.97 -18.92
N VAL A 210 -15.91 16.73 -17.61
CA VAL A 210 -16.98 16.01 -16.89
C VAL A 210 -18.03 16.96 -16.28
N GLN A 211 -17.83 18.28 -16.26
CA GLN A 211 -18.75 19.22 -15.60
C GLN A 211 -20.19 19.18 -16.13
N HIS A 212 -20.39 18.71 -17.38
CA HIS A 212 -21.72 18.58 -17.99
C HIS A 212 -22.38 17.20 -17.76
N ILE A 213 -21.70 16.29 -17.06
CA ILE A 213 -22.20 14.96 -16.71
C ILE A 213 -23.09 15.07 -15.45
N ILE A 214 -24.41 14.94 -15.63
CA ILE A 214 -25.39 14.96 -14.54
C ILE A 214 -26.34 13.76 -14.67
N VAL A 215 -26.60 13.07 -13.55
CA VAL A 215 -27.58 11.98 -13.49
C VAL A 215 -28.99 12.56 -13.50
N ARG A 216 -29.67 12.52 -14.65
CA ARG A 216 -31.04 13.08 -14.82
C ARG A 216 -32.16 12.05 -14.71
N ARG A 217 -31.90 10.77 -14.98
CA ARG A 217 -32.90 9.69 -15.02
C ARG A 217 -32.36 8.46 -14.30
N ARG A 218 -33.25 7.71 -13.65
CA ARG A 218 -32.90 6.47 -12.93
C ARG A 218 -32.62 5.30 -13.89
N ASP A 219 -33.45 5.14 -14.91
CA ASP A 219 -33.24 4.14 -15.96
C ASP A 219 -33.35 4.80 -17.34
N CYS A 220 -32.46 4.38 -18.24
CA CYS A 220 -32.41 4.82 -19.63
C CYS A 220 -32.94 3.76 -20.62
N GLY A 221 -33.28 2.56 -20.14
CA GLY A 221 -33.84 1.46 -20.94
C GLY A 221 -32.86 0.79 -21.90
N THR A 222 -31.56 1.05 -21.77
CA THR A 222 -30.51 0.44 -22.60
C THR A 222 -30.46 -1.08 -22.40
N ILE A 223 -30.18 -1.81 -23.49
CA ILE A 223 -29.89 -3.25 -23.46
C ILE A 223 -28.38 -3.48 -23.65
N ARG A 224 -27.60 -2.43 -23.94
CA ARG A 224 -26.16 -2.57 -24.18
C ARG A 224 -25.40 -2.71 -22.85
N GLY A 225 -24.40 -3.59 -22.83
CA GLY A 225 -23.54 -3.90 -21.67
C GLY A 225 -22.06 -3.82 -22.02
N ILE A 226 -21.18 -3.73 -21.02
CA ILE A 226 -19.74 -3.98 -21.18
C ILE A 226 -19.44 -5.32 -20.54
N SER A 227 -18.85 -6.27 -21.26
CA SER A 227 -18.44 -7.55 -20.68
C SER A 227 -17.22 -7.36 -19.76
N VAL A 228 -17.34 -7.80 -18.50
CA VAL A 228 -16.28 -7.81 -17.50
C VAL A 228 -15.93 -9.25 -17.18
N SER A 229 -14.77 -9.70 -17.65
CA SER A 229 -14.20 -11.00 -17.30
C SER A 229 -13.02 -10.85 -16.33
N PRO A 230 -12.80 -11.81 -15.43
CA PRO A 230 -11.58 -11.83 -14.64
C PRO A 230 -10.40 -12.12 -15.56
N GLN A 231 -9.58 -11.10 -15.85
CA GLN A 231 -8.35 -11.27 -16.62
C GLN A 231 -7.34 -12.15 -15.86
N ASN A 232 -6.52 -12.90 -16.59
CA ASN A 232 -5.42 -13.68 -16.02
C ASN A 232 -4.50 -12.77 -15.19
N GLY A 233 -4.51 -12.95 -13.86
CA GLY A 233 -3.74 -12.14 -12.91
C GLY A 233 -4.56 -11.20 -12.03
N MET A 234 -5.86 -11.00 -12.28
CA MET A 234 -6.71 -10.26 -11.35
C MET A 234 -7.04 -11.10 -10.10
N THR A 235 -6.70 -10.58 -8.93
CA THR A 235 -7.10 -11.19 -7.65
C THR A 235 -8.63 -11.12 -7.48
N GLU A 236 -9.24 -12.14 -6.89
CA GLU A 236 -10.69 -12.19 -6.59
C GLU A 236 -11.20 -10.88 -5.94
N LYS A 237 -10.40 -10.24 -5.07
CA LYS A 237 -10.75 -8.96 -4.42
C LYS A 237 -10.94 -7.79 -5.38
N LEU A 238 -10.07 -7.64 -6.38
CA LEU A 238 -10.16 -6.57 -7.38
C LEU A 238 -11.38 -6.75 -8.27
N PHE A 239 -11.68 -8.01 -8.60
CA PHE A 239 -12.89 -8.35 -9.33
C PHE A 239 -14.14 -7.99 -8.53
N VAL A 240 -14.22 -8.37 -7.26
CA VAL A 240 -15.32 -8.01 -6.36
C VAL A 240 -15.51 -6.50 -6.25
N GLN A 241 -14.43 -5.73 -6.08
CA GLN A 241 -14.50 -4.27 -6.02
C GLN A 241 -15.02 -3.65 -7.32
N THR A 242 -14.73 -4.27 -8.46
CA THR A 242 -15.22 -3.80 -9.76
C THR A 242 -16.72 -4.03 -9.92
N LEU A 243 -17.26 -5.11 -9.35
CA LEU A 243 -18.67 -5.50 -9.44
C LEU A 243 -19.59 -4.72 -8.50
N ILE A 244 -19.14 -4.46 -7.27
CA ILE A 244 -19.96 -3.84 -6.23
C ILE A 244 -20.49 -2.47 -6.68
N GLY A 245 -21.79 -2.25 -6.51
CA GLY A 245 -22.45 -0.98 -6.81
C GLY A 245 -22.75 -0.74 -8.29
N ARG A 246 -22.50 -1.73 -9.16
CA ARG A 246 -22.98 -1.75 -10.54
C ARG A 246 -24.33 -2.45 -10.63
N VAL A 247 -25.01 -2.29 -11.77
CA VAL A 247 -26.30 -2.93 -12.06
C VAL A 247 -26.10 -4.00 -13.14
N LEU A 248 -26.97 -5.00 -13.21
CA LEU A 248 -26.90 -6.06 -14.22
C LEU A 248 -27.57 -5.67 -15.54
N ALA A 249 -26.89 -5.97 -16.66
CA ALA A 249 -27.42 -5.71 -18.00
C ALA A 249 -28.36 -6.82 -18.50
N ASP A 250 -28.06 -8.08 -18.15
CA ASP A 250 -28.80 -9.28 -18.56
C ASP A 250 -29.07 -10.20 -17.37
N ASP A 251 -30.06 -11.09 -17.54
CA ASP A 251 -30.37 -12.15 -16.58
C ASP A 251 -29.24 -13.19 -16.54
N ILE A 252 -28.84 -13.58 -15.33
CA ILE A 252 -27.80 -14.58 -15.12
C ILE A 252 -28.44 -15.90 -14.70
N TYR A 253 -28.05 -16.96 -15.40
CA TYR A 253 -28.46 -18.33 -15.10
C TYR A 253 -27.24 -19.20 -14.76
N ILE A 254 -27.42 -20.12 -13.80
CA ILE A 254 -26.59 -21.32 -13.67
C ILE A 254 -27.49 -22.51 -13.98
N GLY A 255 -27.23 -23.17 -15.12
CA GLY A 255 -28.11 -24.20 -15.64
C GLY A 255 -29.52 -23.63 -15.88
N SER A 256 -30.52 -24.22 -15.22
CA SER A 256 -31.93 -23.80 -15.32
C SER A 256 -32.36 -22.76 -14.27
N ARG A 257 -31.47 -22.37 -13.34
CA ARG A 257 -31.83 -21.48 -12.23
C ARG A 257 -31.30 -20.06 -12.45
N CYS A 258 -32.20 -19.08 -12.47
CA CYS A 258 -31.84 -17.66 -12.44
C CYS A 258 -31.27 -17.28 -11.07
N ILE A 259 -30.10 -16.64 -11.05
CA ILE A 259 -29.42 -16.20 -9.82
C ILE A 259 -29.64 -14.72 -9.56
N ALA A 260 -29.63 -13.93 -10.62
CA ALA A 260 -29.84 -12.50 -10.56
C ALA A 260 -30.53 -12.04 -11.84
N ALA A 261 -31.51 -11.16 -11.68
CA ALA A 261 -32.29 -10.63 -12.79
C ALA A 261 -31.64 -9.34 -13.35
N ARG A 262 -32.00 -9.01 -14.58
CA ARG A 262 -31.67 -7.75 -15.23
C ARG A 262 -32.12 -6.56 -14.38
N ASN A 263 -31.35 -5.48 -14.43
CA ASN A 263 -31.56 -4.25 -13.66
C ASN A 263 -31.48 -4.41 -12.13
N GLN A 264 -30.94 -5.52 -11.63
CA GLN A 264 -30.68 -5.71 -10.21
C GLN A 264 -29.32 -5.13 -9.81
N ASP A 265 -29.29 -4.38 -8.70
CA ASP A 265 -28.06 -3.84 -8.11
C ASP A 265 -27.18 -4.97 -7.55
N ILE A 266 -25.87 -4.90 -7.83
CA ILE A 266 -24.89 -5.86 -7.36
C ILE A 266 -24.42 -5.48 -5.96
N GLY A 267 -25.04 -6.09 -4.94
CA GLY A 267 -24.62 -6.01 -3.54
C GLY A 267 -23.68 -7.14 -3.11
N ILE A 268 -23.09 -7.02 -1.92
CA ILE A 268 -22.12 -7.99 -1.35
C ILE A 268 -22.67 -9.43 -1.34
N GLY A 269 -23.96 -9.61 -1.03
CA GLY A 269 -24.60 -10.92 -1.00
C GLY A 269 -24.70 -11.60 -2.38
N LEU A 270 -24.96 -10.84 -3.45
CA LEU A 270 -25.01 -11.37 -4.81
C LEU A 270 -23.61 -11.66 -5.34
N VAL A 271 -22.63 -10.80 -5.04
CA VAL A 271 -21.23 -11.02 -5.44
C VAL A 271 -20.69 -12.30 -4.84
N ASN A 272 -20.96 -12.59 -3.57
CA ASN A 272 -20.52 -13.84 -2.94
C ASN A 272 -21.12 -15.07 -3.65
N ARG A 273 -22.37 -14.98 -4.11
CA ARG A 273 -23.00 -16.05 -4.93
C ARG A 273 -22.33 -16.18 -6.29
N PHE A 274 -21.96 -15.07 -6.94
CA PHE A 274 -21.22 -15.09 -8.21
C PHE A 274 -19.83 -15.71 -8.09
N ILE A 275 -19.10 -15.46 -7.00
CA ILE A 275 -17.78 -16.10 -6.77
C ILE A 275 -17.94 -17.60 -6.61
N THR A 276 -18.91 -18.05 -5.81
CA THR A 276 -19.16 -19.49 -5.61
C THR A 276 -19.59 -20.18 -6.90
N ALA A 277 -20.36 -19.48 -7.73
CA ALA A 277 -20.81 -19.91 -9.05
C ALA A 277 -19.68 -20.03 -10.07
N PHE A 278 -18.78 -19.03 -10.07
CA PHE A 278 -17.66 -18.94 -11.00
C PHE A 278 -16.67 -20.10 -10.82
N ARG A 279 -16.51 -20.62 -9.60
CA ARG A 279 -15.70 -21.82 -9.35
C ARG A 279 -16.27 -23.09 -10.01
N ALA A 280 -17.55 -23.09 -10.38
CA ALA A 280 -18.19 -24.22 -11.05
C ALA A 280 -18.16 -24.11 -12.58
N GLN A 281 -18.28 -22.90 -13.16
CA GLN A 281 -18.15 -22.64 -14.61
C GLN A 281 -17.64 -21.21 -14.89
N PRO A 282 -16.75 -21.01 -15.89
CA PRO A 282 -16.37 -19.68 -16.33
C PRO A 282 -17.51 -19.05 -17.13
N LEU A 283 -18.25 -18.14 -16.49
CA LEU A 283 -19.27 -17.33 -17.13
C LEU A 283 -18.67 -15.97 -17.52
N GLU A 284 -18.92 -15.51 -18.75
CA GLU A 284 -18.65 -14.12 -19.14
C GLU A 284 -19.77 -13.23 -18.61
N TRP A 285 -19.42 -12.24 -17.78
CA TRP A 285 -20.40 -11.37 -17.14
C TRP A 285 -20.55 -10.06 -17.91
N LEU A 286 -21.76 -9.74 -18.39
CA LEU A 286 -22.08 -8.46 -19.02
C LEU A 286 -22.52 -7.44 -17.97
N ILE A 287 -21.77 -6.36 -17.81
CA ILE A 287 -22.00 -5.30 -16.83
C ILE A 287 -21.98 -3.93 -17.51
N ILE A 288 -23.19 -3.51 -17.85
CA ILE A 288 -23.73 -2.19 -18.20
C ILE A 288 -22.94 -1.27 -19.14
N SER A 289 -23.67 -0.87 -20.17
CA SER A 289 -23.49 0.34 -20.96
C SER A 289 -24.82 1.09 -21.05
N CYS A 290 -25.03 2.09 -20.18
CA CYS A 290 -25.41 3.45 -20.59
C CYS A 290 -25.59 4.33 -19.34
N MET A 291 -24.67 5.28 -19.13
CA MET A 291 -25.05 6.56 -18.54
C MET A 291 -25.42 7.47 -19.71
N LYS A 292 -26.72 7.74 -19.92
CA LYS A 292 -27.15 8.68 -20.96
C LYS A 292 -26.85 10.10 -20.48
N PHE A 293 -25.62 10.55 -20.68
CA PHE A 293 -25.23 11.94 -20.44
C PHE A 293 -25.77 12.81 -21.58
N LEU A 294 -26.92 13.44 -21.35
CA LEU A 294 -27.42 14.48 -22.23
C LEU A 294 -26.53 15.71 -22.05
N ARG A 295 -25.76 16.08 -23.08
CA ARG A 295 -25.13 17.41 -23.14
C ARG A 295 -26.23 18.46 -22.96
N PRO A 296 -26.11 19.42 -22.04
CA PRO A 296 -26.94 20.60 -22.09
C PRO A 296 -26.60 21.31 -23.40
N HIS A 297 -27.63 21.54 -24.23
CA HIS A 297 -27.54 22.46 -25.36
C HIS A 297 -27.24 23.87 -24.86
#